data_AF-A0A7W1TU93-F1
#
_entry.id   AF-A0A7W1TU93-F1
#
_cell.length_a   1.000
_cell.length_b   1.000
_cell.length_c   1.000
_cell.angle_alpha   90.00
_cell.angle_beta   90.00
_cell.angle_gamma   90.00
#
_symmetry.space_group_name_H-M   'P 1'
#
loop_
_entity.id
_entity.type
_entity.pdbx_description
1 polymer ?
#
loop_
_entity_poly.entity_id
_entity_poly.type
_entity_poly.pdbx_seq_one_letter_code
_entity_poly.pdbx_strand_id
1 'polypeptide(L)'
;MGPDFEKLGIFYLGRESGDADDPASPGAPVLYDSRDLTTHAVIVGMTGSGKTGLGLALLEEAAIDGIPVIAIDPKGDVGNLLLSFPDLAPADFAPWVTPGVSPDAEAQKWRDGLAAWDQDGARIRRMRDAAEFAIYTPGSSAGRQLSVLRAFATSETAALDAEART
;
A
#
# COMPACT_ATOMS: atom_id res chain seq x y z
N MET A 1 16.74 -14.65 -9.91
CA MET A 1 17.59 -13.46 -9.72
C MET A 1 16.62 -12.30 -9.88
N GLY A 2 16.24 -11.66 -8.77
CA GLY A 2 15.26 -10.57 -8.81
C GLY A 2 15.80 -9.41 -9.67
N PRO A 3 14.91 -8.56 -10.21
CA PRO A 3 15.35 -7.43 -11.01
C PRO A 3 16.30 -6.52 -10.19
N ASP A 4 17.25 -5.86 -10.87
CA ASP A 4 18.43 -5.15 -10.32
C ASP A 4 18.10 -3.87 -9.49
N PHE A 5 16.84 -3.72 -9.07
CA PHE A 5 16.35 -2.54 -8.38
C PHE A 5 16.03 -2.74 -6.89
N GLU A 6 16.07 -3.96 -6.36
CA GLU A 6 15.85 -4.23 -4.92
C GLU A 6 17.12 -3.91 -4.12
N LYS A 7 17.40 -2.60 -3.93
CA LYS A 7 18.53 -2.06 -3.18
C LYS A 7 18.01 -1.10 -2.12
N LEU A 8 18.47 -1.26 -0.88
CA LEU A 8 18.08 -0.39 0.24
C LEU A 8 18.35 1.08 -0.09
N GLY A 9 17.34 1.92 0.09
CA GLY A 9 17.41 3.36 -0.19
C GLY A 9 17.14 3.73 -1.65
N ILE A 10 16.73 2.78 -2.49
CA ILE A 10 16.36 3.00 -3.89
C ILE A 10 14.90 2.55 -4.09
N PHE A 11 14.04 3.52 -4.39
CA PHE A 11 12.63 3.29 -4.65
C PHE A 11 12.39 3.01 -6.13
N TYR A 12 11.66 1.94 -6.43
CA TYR A 12 11.20 1.67 -7.79
C TYR A 12 9.89 2.42 -8.07
N LEU A 13 9.92 3.39 -9.00
CA LEU A 13 8.75 4.21 -9.34
C LEU A 13 8.06 3.80 -10.64
N GLY A 14 8.42 2.65 -11.19
CA GLY A 14 7.94 2.15 -12.47
C GLY A 14 9.03 2.12 -13.53
N ARG A 15 8.67 2.40 -14.78
CA ARG A 15 9.55 2.32 -15.94
C ARG A 15 9.35 3.53 -16.83
N GLU A 16 10.39 3.86 -17.58
CA GLU A 16 10.28 4.80 -18.68
C GLU A 16 9.29 4.26 -19.72
N SER A 17 8.73 5.17 -20.52
CA SER A 17 7.94 4.75 -21.68
C SER A 17 8.81 3.92 -22.63
N GLY A 18 8.22 2.94 -23.31
CA GLY A 18 8.92 2.13 -24.30
C GLY A 18 9.54 2.97 -25.41
N ASP A 19 10.46 2.36 -26.16
CA ASP A 19 11.16 3.02 -27.25
C ASP A 19 10.20 3.66 -28.25
N ALA A 20 10.61 4.78 -28.87
CA ALA A 20 9.78 5.48 -29.84
C ALA A 20 9.33 4.59 -31.02
N ASP A 21 10.17 3.61 -31.38
CA ASP A 21 9.92 2.65 -32.45
C ASP A 21 9.16 1.40 -31.98
N ASP A 22 9.16 1.12 -30.67
CA ASP A 22 8.36 0.06 -30.03
C ASP A 22 7.82 0.53 -28.67
N PRO A 23 6.70 1.27 -28.65
CA PRO A 23 6.12 1.80 -27.41
C PRO A 23 5.64 0.70 -26.44
N ALA A 24 5.51 -0.54 -26.91
CA ALA A 24 5.11 -1.69 -26.11
C ALA A 24 6.31 -2.37 -25.42
N SER A 25 7.54 -2.03 -25.82
CA SER A 25 8.75 -2.52 -25.16
C SER A 25 8.82 -2.00 -23.71
N PRO A 26 9.25 -2.84 -22.75
CA PRO A 26 9.48 -2.38 -21.39
C PRO A 26 10.64 -1.38 -21.36
N GLY A 27 10.37 -0.12 -20.98
CA GLY A 27 11.41 0.87 -20.75
C GLY A 27 12.29 0.55 -19.52
N ALA A 28 13.35 1.32 -19.35
CA ALA A 28 14.25 1.16 -18.21
C ALA A 28 13.53 1.43 -16.87
N PRO A 29 13.89 0.74 -15.77
CA PRO A 29 13.31 1.01 -14.47
C PRO A 29 13.66 2.43 -14.00
N VAL A 30 12.65 3.15 -13.49
CA VAL A 30 12.81 4.46 -12.89
C VAL A 30 13.14 4.26 -11.41
N LEU A 31 14.41 4.45 -11.08
CA LEU A 31 14.96 4.26 -9.75
C LEU A 31 15.19 5.62 -9.07
N TYR A 32 14.61 5.79 -7.89
CA TYR A 32 14.60 7.04 -7.16
C TYR A 32 15.34 6.91 -5.83
N ASP A 33 16.28 7.81 -5.54
CA ASP A 33 17.03 7.80 -4.28
C ASP A 33 16.13 8.29 -3.15
N SER A 34 15.83 7.43 -2.18
CA SER A 34 14.91 7.78 -1.09
C SER A 34 15.44 8.92 -0.20
N ARG A 35 16.75 9.19 -0.24
CA ARG A 35 17.36 10.33 0.47
C ARG A 35 16.88 11.68 -0.08
N ASP A 36 16.43 11.74 -1.32
CA ASP A 36 15.85 12.97 -1.87
C ASP A 36 14.49 13.30 -1.22
N LEU A 37 13.81 12.31 -0.61
CA LEU A 37 12.56 12.49 0.14
C LEU A 37 12.77 13.02 1.56
N THR A 38 14.00 13.21 2.03
CA THR A 38 14.25 13.80 3.38
C THR A 38 13.99 15.31 3.43
N THR A 39 13.59 15.90 2.31
CA THR A 39 13.19 17.31 2.21
C THR A 39 11.66 17.42 2.11
N HIS A 40 11.13 17.98 1.02
CA HIS A 40 9.70 18.06 0.74
C HIS A 40 9.47 17.70 -0.72
N ALA A 41 8.51 16.81 -0.96
CA ALA A 41 8.05 16.46 -2.29
C ALA A 41 6.62 16.96 -2.51
N VAL A 42 6.29 17.27 -3.77
CA VAL A 42 4.92 17.63 -4.17
C VAL A 42 4.55 16.83 -5.42
N ILE A 43 3.40 16.17 -5.38
CA ILE A 43 2.84 15.45 -6.53
C ILE A 43 1.69 16.28 -7.10
N VAL A 44 1.87 16.79 -8.33
CA VAL A 44 0.89 17.63 -9.03
C VAL A 44 0.38 16.93 -10.29
N GLY A 45 -0.87 17.20 -10.67
CA GLY A 45 -1.51 16.58 -11.84
C GLY A 45 -3.04 16.63 -11.79
N MET A 46 -3.69 16.44 -12.93
CA MET A 46 -5.15 16.42 -13.04
C MET A 46 -5.76 15.15 -12.40
N THR A 47 -7.06 15.14 -12.09
CA THR A 47 -7.74 13.91 -11.64
C THR A 47 -7.55 12.79 -12.67
N GLY A 48 -7.28 11.57 -12.21
CA GLY A 48 -6.99 10.43 -13.09
C GLY A 48 -5.54 10.37 -13.60
N SER A 49 -4.68 11.36 -13.32
CA SER A 49 -3.28 11.35 -13.77
C SER A 49 -2.34 10.44 -12.97
N GLY A 50 -2.87 9.58 -12.09
CA GLY A 50 -2.06 8.66 -11.29
C GLY A 50 -1.44 9.23 -10.01
N LYS A 51 -1.76 10.46 -9.57
CA LYS A 51 -1.19 11.05 -8.33
C LYS A 51 -1.31 10.14 -7.10
N THR A 52 -2.51 9.61 -6.85
CA THR A 52 -2.77 8.70 -5.73
C THR A 52 -1.98 7.41 -5.91
N GLY A 53 -1.93 6.86 -7.13
CA GLY A 53 -1.16 5.65 -7.44
C GLY A 53 0.33 5.82 -7.18
N LEU A 54 0.92 6.95 -7.59
CA LEU A 54 2.31 7.28 -7.28
C LEU A 54 2.54 7.42 -5.76
N GLY A 55 1.61 8.06 -5.05
CA GLY A 55 1.65 8.14 -3.59
C GLY A 55 1.65 6.76 -2.94
N LEU A 56 0.76 5.85 -3.38
CA LEU A 56 0.71 4.47 -2.90
C LEU A 56 2.02 3.73 -3.21
N ALA A 57 2.56 3.84 -4.43
CA ALA A 57 3.83 3.23 -4.78
C ALA A 57 4.97 3.70 -3.84
N LEU A 58 5.05 5.00 -3.55
CA LEU A 58 6.03 5.53 -2.59
C LEU A 58 5.86 4.93 -1.18
N LEU A 59 4.62 4.70 -0.73
CA LEU A 59 4.35 4.05 0.55
C LEU A 59 4.77 2.57 0.55
N GLU A 60 4.55 1.86 -0.56
CA GLU A 60 4.97 0.46 -0.74
C GLU A 60 6.50 0.33 -0.69
N GLU A 61 7.22 1.19 -1.42
CA GLU A 61 8.69 1.21 -1.41
C GLU A 61 9.24 1.56 -0.02
N ALA A 62 8.67 2.57 0.64
CA ALA A 62 9.05 2.92 2.01
C ALA A 62 8.82 1.77 2.99
N ALA A 63 7.70 1.05 2.86
CA ALA A 63 7.42 -0.12 3.69
C ALA A 63 8.43 -1.25 3.45
N ILE A 64 8.78 -1.56 2.19
CA ILE A 64 9.79 -2.57 1.83
C ILE A 64 11.15 -2.25 2.48
N ASP A 65 11.54 -0.98 2.48
CA ASP A 65 12.80 -0.50 3.07
C ASP A 65 12.74 -0.34 4.61
N GLY A 66 11.59 -0.63 5.24
CA GLY A 66 11.41 -0.48 6.69
C GLY A 66 11.39 0.98 7.17
N ILE A 67 11.05 1.91 6.28
CA ILE A 67 10.92 3.34 6.59
C ILE A 67 9.53 3.58 7.20
N PRO A 68 9.44 4.11 8.43
CA PRO A 68 8.16 4.36 9.07
C PRO A 68 7.41 5.51 8.39
N VAL A 69 6.13 5.31 8.09
CA VAL A 69 5.29 6.33 7.43
C VAL A 69 4.05 6.66 8.25
N ILE A 70 3.74 7.96 8.34
CA ILE A 70 2.44 8.47 8.78
C ILE A 70 1.76 9.09 7.56
N ALA A 71 0.64 8.51 7.14
CA ALA A 71 -0.16 9.03 6.04
C ALA A 71 -1.46 9.64 6.56
N ILE A 72 -1.75 10.89 6.17
CA ILE A 72 -3.03 11.56 6.44
C ILE A 72 -3.82 11.56 5.15
N ASP A 73 -4.85 10.72 5.09
CA ASP A 73 -5.62 10.51 3.88
C ASP A 73 -7.11 10.81 4.09
N PRO A 74 -7.57 12.01 3.72
CA PRO A 74 -8.98 12.36 3.82
C PRO A 74 -9.86 11.63 2.79
N LYS A 75 -9.28 10.99 1.77
CA LYS A 75 -10.03 10.27 0.74
C LYS A 75 -10.24 8.79 1.05
N GLY A 76 -9.35 8.20 1.86
CA GLY A 76 -9.39 6.79 2.25
C GLY A 76 -8.77 5.83 1.22
N ASP A 77 -8.10 6.36 0.19
CA ASP A 77 -7.39 5.59 -0.84
C ASP A 77 -6.21 4.77 -0.27
N VAL A 78 -5.56 5.21 0.82
CA VAL A 78 -4.46 4.49 1.49
C VAL A 78 -4.92 3.14 2.04
N GLY A 79 -6.22 2.99 2.31
CA GLY A 79 -6.82 1.71 2.69
C GLY A 79 -6.62 0.61 1.62
N ASN A 80 -6.38 0.97 0.36
CA ASN A 80 -6.15 0.01 -0.73
C ASN A 80 -4.88 -0.83 -0.51
N LEU A 81 -3.92 -0.39 0.31
CA LEU A 81 -2.73 -1.19 0.65
C LEU A 81 -3.09 -2.50 1.36
N LEU A 82 -4.24 -2.56 2.03
CA LEU A 82 -4.73 -3.79 2.67
C LEU A 82 -5.28 -4.83 1.68
N LEU A 83 -5.55 -4.42 0.44
CA LEU A 83 -6.00 -5.28 -0.67
C LEU A 83 -4.82 -5.87 -1.46
N SER A 84 -3.64 -5.94 -0.84
CA SER A 84 -2.44 -6.57 -1.40
C SER A 84 -2.35 -8.03 -0.97
N PHE A 85 -2.48 -8.99 -1.89
CA PHE A 85 -2.55 -10.41 -1.56
C PHE A 85 -1.28 -11.17 -1.98
N PRO A 86 -0.41 -11.61 -1.03
CA PRO A 86 0.85 -12.27 -1.38
C PRO A 86 0.70 -13.60 -2.12
N ASP A 87 -0.34 -14.38 -1.81
CA ASP A 87 -0.58 -15.67 -2.44
C ASP A 87 -1.28 -15.53 -3.80
N LEU A 88 -1.83 -14.32 -4.07
CA LEU A 88 -2.64 -14.01 -5.24
C LEU A 88 -3.71 -15.09 -5.48
N ALA A 89 -4.25 -15.71 -4.44
CA ALA A 89 -5.16 -16.84 -4.58
C ALA A 89 -6.56 -16.34 -4.96
N PRO A 90 -7.33 -17.05 -5.80
CA PRO A 90 -8.71 -16.64 -6.14
C PRO A 90 -9.59 -16.36 -4.91
N ALA A 91 -9.38 -17.11 -3.82
CA ALA A 91 -10.09 -16.93 -2.56
C ALA A 91 -9.84 -15.56 -1.90
N ASP A 92 -8.66 -14.96 -2.09
CA ASP A 92 -8.32 -13.64 -1.56
C ASP A 92 -9.13 -12.54 -2.25
N PHE A 93 -9.41 -12.70 -3.55
CA PHE A 93 -10.17 -11.75 -4.37
C PHE A 93 -11.69 -11.95 -4.27
N ALA A 94 -12.15 -13.15 -3.95
CA ALA A 94 -13.57 -13.51 -3.96
C ALA A 94 -14.49 -12.54 -3.19
N PRO A 95 -14.10 -11.97 -2.03
CA PRO A 95 -14.94 -11.00 -1.30
C PRO A 95 -15.04 -9.63 -1.98
N TRP A 96 -14.12 -9.30 -2.89
CA TRP A 96 -13.91 -7.95 -3.41
C TRP A 96 -14.28 -7.79 -4.89
N VAL A 97 -14.45 -8.91 -5.61
CA VAL A 97 -14.86 -8.86 -7.02
C VAL A 97 -16.33 -8.48 -7.15
N THR A 98 -16.62 -7.66 -8.17
CA THR A 98 -17.99 -7.29 -8.54
C THR A 98 -18.81 -8.53 -8.92
N PRO A 99 -20.12 -8.60 -8.61
CA PRO A 99 -20.97 -9.70 -9.05
C PRO A 99 -20.86 -9.96 -10.56
N GLY A 100 -20.62 -11.22 -10.93
CA GLY A 100 -20.43 -11.64 -12.31
C GLY A 100 -18.97 -11.66 -12.79
N VAL A 101 -18.03 -11.12 -12.00
CA VAL A 101 -16.58 -11.29 -12.24
C VAL A 101 -16.09 -12.56 -11.54
N SER A 102 -15.32 -13.38 -12.24
CA SER A 102 -14.72 -14.59 -11.67
C SER A 102 -13.51 -14.23 -10.78
N PRO A 103 -13.45 -14.72 -9.53
CA PRO A 103 -12.28 -14.52 -8.67
C PRO A 103 -10.99 -15.09 -9.29
N ASP A 104 -11.08 -16.21 -10.01
CA ASP A 104 -9.95 -16.80 -10.73
C ASP A 104 -9.44 -15.87 -11.84
N ALA A 105 -10.35 -15.27 -12.60
CA ALA A 105 -10.00 -14.32 -13.66
C ALA A 105 -9.35 -13.05 -13.08
N GLU A 106 -9.85 -12.53 -11.96
CA GLU A 106 -9.25 -11.36 -11.31
C GLU A 106 -7.87 -11.70 -10.74
N ALA A 107 -7.71 -12.84 -10.07
CA ALA A 107 -6.42 -13.31 -9.59
C ALA A 107 -5.39 -13.46 -10.72
N GLN A 108 -5.82 -14.02 -11.86
CA GLN A 108 -4.94 -14.18 -13.02
C GLN A 108 -4.52 -12.83 -13.60
N LYS A 109 -5.47 -11.90 -13.78
CA LYS A 109 -5.21 -10.53 -14.23
C LYS A 109 -4.18 -9.82 -13.33
N TRP A 110 -4.27 -10.01 -12.01
CA TRP A 110 -3.29 -9.45 -11.07
C TRP A 110 -1.90 -10.09 -11.22
N ARG A 111 -1.82 -11.42 -11.35
CA ARG A 111 -0.53 -12.11 -11.61
C ARG A 111 0.12 -11.61 -12.89
N ASP A 112 -0.63 -11.54 -13.98
CA ASP A 112 -0.12 -11.10 -15.28
C ASP A 112 0.29 -9.63 -15.25
N GLY A 113 -0.52 -8.79 -14.59
CA GLY A 113 -0.22 -7.38 -14.38
C GLY A 113 1.07 -7.17 -13.58
N LEU A 114 1.24 -7.86 -12.46
CA LEU A 114 2.46 -7.77 -11.66
C LEU A 114 3.69 -8.28 -12.44
N ALA A 115 3.55 -9.42 -13.10
CA ALA A 115 4.63 -10.02 -13.89
C ALA A 115 5.08 -9.11 -15.04
N ALA A 116 4.14 -8.39 -15.67
CA ALA A 116 4.48 -7.41 -16.71
C ALA A 116 5.39 -6.28 -16.21
N TRP A 117 5.44 -6.03 -14.90
CA TRP A 117 6.29 -5.03 -14.24
C TRP A 117 7.46 -5.65 -13.44
N ASP A 118 7.82 -6.90 -13.72
CA ASP A 118 8.83 -7.70 -12.99
C ASP A 118 8.52 -7.83 -11.48
N GLN A 119 7.24 -7.82 -11.11
CA GLN A 119 6.80 -8.00 -9.73
C GLN A 119 6.03 -9.30 -9.55
N ASP A 120 5.97 -9.79 -8.31
CA ASP A 120 5.27 -11.02 -7.96
C ASP A 120 4.73 -10.97 -6.53
N GLY A 121 4.04 -12.04 -6.14
CA GLY A 121 3.52 -12.21 -4.78
C GLY A 121 4.60 -12.27 -3.70
N ALA A 122 5.84 -12.64 -4.04
CA ALA A 122 6.95 -12.64 -3.08
C ALA A 122 7.38 -11.21 -2.70
N ARG A 123 7.32 -10.28 -3.66
CA ARG A 123 7.52 -8.84 -3.38
C ARG A 123 6.42 -8.28 -2.48
N ILE A 124 5.16 -8.62 -2.74
CA ILE A 124 4.04 -8.24 -1.86
C ILE A 124 4.25 -8.80 -0.45
N ARG A 125 4.70 -10.07 -0.34
CA ARG A 125 5.02 -10.68 0.96
C ARG A 125 6.10 -9.90 1.70
N ARG A 126 7.20 -9.55 1.02
CA ARG A 126 8.28 -8.75 1.59
C ARG A 126 7.76 -7.44 2.19
N MET A 127 6.92 -6.71 1.45
CA MET A 127 6.29 -5.48 1.93
C MET A 127 5.43 -5.73 3.18
N ARG A 128 4.57 -6.76 3.15
CA ARG A 128 3.68 -7.09 4.27
C ARG A 128 4.41 -7.59 5.51
N ASP A 129 5.57 -8.21 5.34
CA ASP A 129 6.42 -8.67 6.46
C ASP A 129 7.24 -7.51 7.05
N ALA A 130 7.52 -6.46 6.26
CA ALA A 130 8.33 -5.32 6.69
C ALA A 130 7.55 -4.26 7.49
N ALA A 131 6.23 -4.16 7.29
CA ALA A 131 5.39 -3.17 7.98
C ALA A 131 4.02 -3.72 8.39
N GLU A 132 3.48 -3.21 9.50
CA GLU A 132 2.11 -3.50 9.90
C GLU A 132 1.11 -2.58 9.20
N PHE A 133 0.12 -3.17 8.52
CA PHE A 133 -0.95 -2.44 7.86
C PHE A 133 -2.23 -2.50 8.71
N ALA A 134 -2.69 -1.35 9.18
CA ALA A 134 -3.86 -1.26 10.04
C ALA A 134 -4.67 0.02 9.80
N ILE A 135 -6.00 -0.12 9.77
CA ILE A 135 -6.93 1.02 9.76
C ILE A 135 -7.34 1.32 11.19
N TYR A 136 -7.13 2.55 11.64
CA TYR A 136 -7.61 3.05 12.93
C TYR A 136 -8.86 3.91 12.73
N THR A 137 -9.95 3.58 13.43
CA THR A 137 -11.23 4.24 13.28
C THR A 137 -11.71 4.85 14.61
N PRO A 138 -11.47 6.15 14.85
CA PRO A 138 -12.05 6.84 16.00
C PRO A 138 -13.57 6.80 15.96
N GLY A 139 -14.21 6.43 17.08
CA GLY A 139 -15.68 6.42 17.19
C GLY A 139 -16.40 5.34 16.37
N SER A 140 -15.68 4.38 15.78
CA SER A 140 -16.24 3.26 15.02
C SER A 140 -15.50 1.96 15.32
N SER A 141 -16.20 0.82 15.25
CA SER A 141 -15.63 -0.53 15.38
C SER A 141 -15.29 -1.19 14.05
N ALA A 142 -15.37 -0.45 12.92
CA ALA A 142 -15.09 -0.99 11.58
C ALA A 142 -13.60 -1.31 11.36
N GLY A 143 -12.70 -0.67 12.11
CA GLY A 143 -11.27 -0.99 12.15
C GLY A 143 -10.76 -1.09 13.58
N ARG A 144 -9.45 -0.86 13.78
CA ARG A 144 -8.87 -0.77 15.12
C ARG A 144 -9.42 0.47 15.81
N GLN A 145 -10.16 0.26 16.89
CA GLN A 145 -10.73 1.37 17.65
C GLN A 145 -9.61 2.26 18.21
N LEU A 146 -9.74 3.56 18.00
CA LEU A 146 -8.87 4.56 18.61
C LEU A 146 -9.70 5.42 19.57
N SER A 147 -9.38 5.34 20.87
CA SER A 147 -9.93 6.27 21.86
C SER A 147 -9.01 7.47 21.96
N VAL A 148 -9.50 8.64 21.52
CA VAL A 148 -8.73 9.90 21.55
C VAL A 148 -8.79 10.56 22.94
N LEU A 149 -9.73 10.16 23.81
CA LEU A 149 -10.08 10.89 25.04
C LEU A 149 -9.50 10.32 26.35
N ARG A 150 -8.59 9.33 26.31
CA ARG A 150 -7.99 8.80 27.55
C ARG A 150 -7.14 9.80 28.34
N ALA A 151 -6.69 10.90 27.72
CA ALA A 151 -5.85 11.91 28.36
C ALA A 151 -6.55 12.75 29.46
N PHE A 152 -7.87 12.61 29.64
CA PHE A 152 -8.63 13.31 30.68
C PHE A 152 -9.16 12.38 31.80
N ALA A 153 -8.84 11.09 31.75
CA ALA A 153 -9.23 10.19 32.83
C ALA A 153 -8.33 10.44 34.05
N THR A 154 -8.93 10.87 35.16
CA THR A 154 -8.29 10.83 36.47
C THR A 154 -8.19 9.37 36.94
N SER A 155 -7.33 9.08 37.92
CA SER A 155 -7.13 7.70 38.41
C SER A 155 -8.42 7.00 38.85
N GLU A 156 -9.46 7.76 39.23
CA GLU A 156 -10.77 7.23 39.62
C GLU A 156 -11.66 6.81 38.43
N THR A 157 -11.56 7.46 37.27
CA THR A 157 -12.41 7.13 36.11
C THR A 157 -11.91 5.92 35.32
N ALA A 158 -10.61 5.63 35.38
CA ALA A 158 -10.02 4.44 34.75
C ALA A 158 -10.48 3.12 35.40
N ALA A 159 -10.86 3.13 36.68
CA ALA A 159 -11.32 1.95 37.41
C ALA A 159 -12.76 1.55 37.04
N LEU A 160 -13.64 2.52 36.77
CA LEU A 160 -15.05 2.29 36.45
C LEU A 160 -15.27 1.71 35.02
N ASP A 161 -14.41 2.06 34.07
CA ASP A 161 -14.47 1.53 32.70
C ASP A 161 -14.03 0.06 32.58
N ALA A 162 -13.29 -0.45 33.57
CA ALA A 162 -12.85 -1.85 33.61
C ALA A 162 -13.97 -2.81 34.07
N GLU A 163 -14.89 -2.34 34.93
CA GLU A 163 -16.01 -3.14 35.43
C GLU A 163 -17.20 -3.20 34.46
N ALA A 164 -17.28 -2.30 33.47
CA ALA A 164 -18.33 -2.31 32.45
C ALA A 164 -18.07 -3.30 31.28
N ARG A 165 -17.04 -4.15 31.36
CA ARG A 165 -16.66 -5.13 30.33
C ARG A 165 -16.72 -6.60 30.78
N THR A 166 -17.50 -6.90 31.82
CA THR A 166 -18.02 -8.26 32.08
C THR A 166 -19.44 -8.38 31.57
#